data_AF-A0A9X2ENE3-F1
#
_entry.id   AF-A0A9X2ENE3-F1
#
_cell.length_a   1.000
_cell.length_b   1.000
_cell.length_c   1.000
_cell.angle_alpha   90.00
_cell.angle_beta   90.00
_cell.angle_gamma   90.00
#
_symmetry.space_group_name_H-M   'P 1'
#
loop_
_entity.id
_entity.type
_entity.pdbx_description
1 polymer ?
#
loop_
_entity_poly.entity_id
_entity_poly.type
_entity_poly.pdbx_seq_one_letter_code
_entity_poly.pdbx_strand_id
1 'polypeptide(L)'
;MEIEYKNGNRVTLFPHEMTPLEAAIAGFESKAKKYYQKKSLPKPETEEDRIKREQDLDAALEHLKSERRKISIFAQIQSGLEEYQAKGRKQAEEDPLEMLKEKHHPTTVLAQNMRADGRPQPSNRHSPHHIVEGRGKHPRTADTRLNLHLYGIRINDPDNGVWLPRTKSDKGHWSMPSAPAHSEIHTFNYESWVSFLIGSIEDEFMIRAALLRIRSLLRDGKQPQKVTEKKDVNWRPSP
;
A
#
# COMPACT_ATOMS: atom_id res chain seq x y z
N MET A 1 13.13 20.13 14.64
CA MET A 1 13.30 19.84 13.20
C MET A 1 13.15 21.19 12.54
N GLU A 2 14.22 21.76 11.98
CA GLU A 2 14.12 23.01 11.23
C GLU A 2 13.37 22.73 9.93
N ILE A 3 12.37 23.56 9.64
CA ILE A 3 11.56 23.43 8.42
C ILE A 3 12.23 24.29 7.35
N GLU A 4 12.70 23.65 6.29
CA GLU A 4 13.35 24.34 5.18
C GLU A 4 12.34 24.66 4.07
N TYR A 5 12.48 25.85 3.49
CA TYR A 5 11.69 26.33 2.37
C TYR A 5 12.60 26.67 1.19
N LYS A 6 12.22 26.26 -0.02
CA LYS A 6 12.89 26.63 -1.28
C LYS A 6 11.85 27.19 -2.24
N ASN A 7 12.04 28.44 -2.69
CA ASN A 7 11.10 29.16 -3.56
C ASN A 7 9.66 29.17 -3.02
N GLY A 8 9.48 29.33 -1.71
CA GLY A 8 8.16 29.32 -1.05
C GLY A 8 7.56 27.93 -0.81
N ASN A 9 8.18 26.87 -1.30
CA ASN A 9 7.73 25.49 -1.08
C ASN A 9 8.52 24.84 0.06
N ARG A 10 7.82 24.17 0.99
CA ARG A 10 8.47 23.37 2.03
C ARG A 10 9.18 22.19 1.38
N VAL A 11 10.48 22.05 1.66
CA VAL A 11 11.29 20.93 1.12
C VAL A 11 11.53 19.83 2.15
N THR A 12 11.41 20.14 3.44
CA THR A 12 11.46 19.13 4.50
C THR A 12 10.12 18.40 4.58
N LEU A 13 10.13 17.10 4.27
CA LEU A 13 8.98 16.22 4.47
C LEU A 13 8.82 15.88 5.95
N PHE A 14 7.58 15.81 6.43
CA PHE A 14 7.29 15.21 7.72
C PHE A 14 7.37 13.68 7.64
N PRO A 15 7.59 12.98 8.76
CA PRO A 15 7.65 11.50 8.77
C PRO A 15 6.42 10.81 8.17
N HIS A 16 5.24 11.44 8.25
CA HIS A 16 3.99 10.90 7.70
C HIS A 16 3.80 11.18 6.20
N GLU A 17 4.67 11.98 5.59
CA GLU A 17 4.66 12.32 4.17
C GLU A 17 5.73 11.53 3.40
N MET A 18 6.67 10.90 4.10
CA MET A 18 7.73 10.11 3.50
C MET A 18 7.21 8.74 3.06
N THR A 19 7.62 8.32 1.87
CA THR A 19 7.55 6.92 1.46
C THR A 19 8.42 6.04 2.37
N PRO A 20 8.20 4.71 2.40
CA PRO A 20 9.04 3.80 3.17
C PRO A 20 10.53 3.88 2.82
N LEU A 21 10.88 4.12 1.54
CA LEU A 21 12.26 4.28 1.10
C LEU A 21 12.86 5.59 1.63
N GLU A 22 12.16 6.71 1.48
CA GLU A 22 12.61 8.02 1.97
C GLU A 22 12.82 8.00 3.49
N ALA A 23 11.89 7.41 4.24
CA ALA A 23 12.01 7.26 5.68
C ALA A 23 13.22 6.39 6.07
N ALA A 24 13.51 5.34 5.30
CA ALA A 24 14.69 4.49 5.52
C ALA A 24 16.01 5.23 5.21
N ILE A 25 16.04 6.04 4.14
CA ILE A 25 17.19 6.87 3.78
C ILE A 25 17.45 7.92 4.87
N ALA A 26 16.43 8.69 5.26
CA ALA A 26 16.54 9.70 6.30
C ALA A 26 16.99 9.10 7.65
N GLY A 27 16.45 7.93 8.00
CA GLY A 27 16.86 7.18 9.20
C GLY A 27 18.33 6.73 9.14
N PHE A 28 18.79 6.26 7.98
CA PHE A 28 20.18 5.86 7.76
C PHE A 28 21.14 7.05 7.84
N GLU A 29 20.82 8.16 7.17
CA GLU A 29 21.63 9.38 7.18
C GLU A 29 21.81 9.92 8.60
N SER A 30 20.73 9.95 9.39
CA SER A 30 20.77 10.35 10.80
C SER A 30 21.69 9.44 11.63
N LYS A 31 21.63 8.12 11.45
CA LYS A 31 22.51 7.15 12.13
C LYS A 31 23.96 7.29 11.68
N ALA A 32 24.20 7.44 10.38
CA ALA A 32 25.53 7.59 9.80
C ALA A 32 26.20 8.86 10.31
N LYS A 33 25.48 9.99 10.34
CA LYS A 33 25.96 11.25 10.90
C LYS A 33 26.41 11.08 12.35
N LYS A 34 25.60 10.44 13.19
CA LYS A 34 25.96 10.15 14.59
C LYS A 34 27.20 9.26 14.71
N TYR A 35 27.31 8.24 13.88
CA TYR A 35 28.48 7.36 13.84
C TYR A 35 29.76 8.12 13.51
N TYR A 36 29.78 8.89 12.41
CA TYR A 36 30.97 9.63 12.00
C TYR A 36 31.33 10.75 12.99
N GLN A 37 30.35 11.40 13.60
CA GLN A 37 30.59 12.34 14.71
C GLN A 37 31.23 11.66 15.92
N LYS A 38 30.73 10.49 16.34
CA LYS A 38 31.33 9.73 17.46
C LYS A 38 32.76 9.28 17.13
N LYS A 39 33.05 8.96 15.86
CA LYS A 39 34.37 8.54 15.37
C LYS A 39 35.38 9.69 15.32
N SER A 40 34.96 10.92 15.01
CA SER A 40 35.86 12.06 14.78
C SER A 40 36.27 12.83 16.04
N LEU A 41 35.64 12.57 17.19
CA LEU A 41 35.89 13.34 18.41
C LEU A 41 37.19 12.89 19.09
N PRO A 42 38.22 13.75 19.21
CA PRO A 42 39.39 13.45 20.03
C PRO A 42 38.98 13.44 21.50
N LYS A 43 39.27 12.33 22.21
CA LYS A 43 39.04 12.23 23.65
C LYS A 43 40.35 11.82 24.34
N PRO A 44 40.79 12.56 25.39
CA PRO A 44 41.67 11.95 26.38
C PRO A 44 40.84 10.86 27.06
N GLU A 45 41.15 9.60 26.77
CA GLU A 45 40.40 8.43 27.22
C GLU A 45 41.32 7.42 27.87
N THR A 46 40.79 6.68 28.84
CA THR A 46 41.47 5.53 29.43
C THR A 46 41.50 4.37 28.42
N GLU A 47 42.36 3.38 28.64
CA GLU A 47 42.42 2.18 27.79
C GLU A 47 41.08 1.43 27.76
N GLU A 48 40.40 1.34 28.90
CA GLU A 48 39.08 0.70 29.02
C GLU A 48 38.01 1.44 28.22
N ASP A 49 38.01 2.78 28.31
CA ASP A 49 37.08 3.63 27.54
C ASP A 49 37.33 3.53 26.03
N ARG A 50 38.60 3.43 25.61
CA ARG A 50 38.98 3.23 24.21
C ARG A 50 38.42 1.92 23.66
N ILE A 51 38.65 0.81 24.37
CA ILE A 51 38.18 -0.52 23.96
C ILE A 51 36.65 -0.52 23.84
N LYS A 52 35.94 0.04 24.83
CA LYS A 52 34.47 0.13 24.80
C LYS A 52 33.98 1.00 23.63
N ARG A 53 34.62 2.13 23.37
CA ARG A 53 34.29 3.01 22.24
C ARG A 53 34.47 2.29 20.90
N GLU A 54 35.54 1.53 20.73
CA GLU A 54 35.79 0.74 19.52
C GLU A 54 34.74 -0.34 19.32
N GLN A 55 34.41 -1.11 20.36
CA GLN A 55 33.33 -2.11 20.33
C GLN A 55 31.97 -1.49 19.93
N ASP A 56 31.62 -0.33 20.50
CA ASP A 56 30.41 0.40 20.14
C ASP A 56 30.41 0.87 18.68
N LEU A 57 31.56 1.32 18.17
CA LEU A 57 31.70 1.78 16.79
C LEU A 57 31.58 0.61 15.82
N ASP A 58 32.16 -0.54 16.13
CA ASP A 58 32.05 -1.74 15.30
C ASP A 58 30.60 -2.23 15.25
N ALA A 59 29.92 -2.29 16.39
CA ALA A 59 28.50 -2.63 16.46
C ALA A 59 27.63 -1.63 15.65
N ALA A 60 27.92 -0.33 15.77
CA ALA A 60 27.21 0.70 15.01
C ALA A 60 27.48 0.60 13.49
N LEU A 61 28.70 0.24 13.09
CA LEU A 61 29.05 0.06 11.68
C LEU A 61 28.33 -1.16 11.08
N GLU A 62 28.24 -2.27 11.81
CA GLU A 62 27.47 -3.45 11.37
C GLU A 62 25.96 -3.14 11.27
N HIS A 63 25.43 -2.34 12.19
CA HIS A 63 24.06 -1.84 12.08
C HIS A 63 23.87 -0.98 10.83
N LEU A 64 24.78 -0.05 10.55
CA LEU A 64 24.73 0.77 9.32
C LEU A 64 24.78 -0.07 8.05
N LYS A 65 25.64 -1.10 7.99
CA LYS A 65 25.67 -2.04 6.86
C LYS A 65 24.32 -2.74 6.66
N SER A 66 23.64 -3.10 7.75
CA SER A 66 22.33 -3.74 7.71
C SER A 66 21.23 -2.78 7.26
N GLU A 67 21.26 -1.54 7.74
CA GLU A 67 20.34 -0.48 7.29
C GLU A 67 20.54 -0.14 5.80
N ARG A 68 21.78 -0.10 5.30
CA ARG A 68 22.05 0.08 3.86
C ARG A 68 21.48 -1.06 3.02
N ARG A 69 21.58 -2.30 3.49
CA ARG A 69 20.96 -3.47 2.84
C ARG A 69 19.44 -3.32 2.78
N LYS A 70 18.82 -2.88 3.88
CA LYS A 70 17.38 -2.58 3.94
C LYS A 70 16.94 -1.52 2.94
N ILE A 71 17.69 -0.42 2.80
CA ILE A 71 17.42 0.63 1.79
C ILE A 71 17.47 0.04 0.38
N SER A 72 18.49 -0.77 0.09
CA SER A 72 18.65 -1.40 -1.23
C SER A 72 17.46 -2.30 -1.58
N ILE A 73 16.95 -3.05 -0.59
CA ILE A 73 15.74 -3.87 -0.75
C ILE A 73 14.51 -3.01 -1.01
N PHE A 74 14.31 -1.91 -0.26
CA PHE A 74 13.17 -1.02 -0.50
C PHE A 74 13.22 -0.36 -1.87
N ALA A 75 14.40 0.04 -2.35
CA ALA A 75 14.56 0.59 -3.69
C ALA A 75 14.18 -0.43 -4.78
N GLN A 76 14.61 -1.69 -4.63
CA GLN A 76 14.21 -2.77 -5.55
C GLN A 76 12.70 -3.02 -5.55
N ILE A 77 12.08 -3.00 -4.37
CA ILE A 77 10.63 -3.20 -4.22
C ILE A 77 9.84 -2.05 -4.89
N GLN A 78 10.24 -0.80 -4.68
CA GLN A 78 9.60 0.35 -5.33
C GLN A 78 9.78 0.32 -6.84
N SER A 79 11.00 0.05 -7.34
CA SER A 79 11.26 -0.10 -8.77
C SER A 79 10.37 -1.17 -9.40
N GLY A 80 10.17 -2.31 -8.72
CA GLY A 80 9.28 -3.37 -9.21
C GLY A 80 7.81 -2.94 -9.31
N LEU A 81 7.33 -2.12 -8.37
CA LEU A 81 5.98 -1.57 -8.42
C LEU A 81 5.83 -0.54 -9.55
N GLU A 82 6.81 0.36 -9.71
CA GLU A 82 6.84 1.36 -10.78
C GLU A 82 6.82 0.68 -12.16
N GLU A 83 7.62 -0.37 -12.35
CA GLU A 83 7.61 -1.18 -13.57
C GLU A 83 6.26 -1.85 -13.80
N TYR A 84 5.63 -2.38 -12.74
CA TYR A 84 4.31 -3.02 -12.83
C TYR A 84 3.24 -2.03 -13.31
N GLN A 85 3.26 -0.81 -12.78
CA GLN A 85 2.33 0.26 -13.14
C GLN A 85 2.63 0.83 -14.53
N ALA A 86 3.90 1.02 -14.89
CA ALA A 86 4.30 1.46 -16.22
C ALA A 86 3.85 0.47 -17.31
N LYS A 87 4.00 -0.84 -17.05
CA LYS A 87 3.45 -1.89 -17.92
C LYS A 87 1.93 -1.79 -18.04
N GLY A 88 1.23 -1.45 -16.95
CA GLY A 88 -0.22 -1.22 -16.96
C GLY A 88 -0.63 -0.07 -17.87
N ARG A 89 0.01 1.10 -17.71
CA ARG A 89 -0.23 2.28 -18.56
C ARG A 89 0.03 1.98 -20.04
N LYS A 90 1.17 1.35 -20.34
CA LYS A 90 1.50 0.96 -21.71
C LYS A 90 0.45 -0.01 -22.29
N GLN A 91 0.04 -1.01 -21.54
CA GLN A 91 -0.96 -1.97 -21.99
C GLN A 91 -2.34 -1.32 -22.21
N ALA A 92 -2.70 -0.31 -21.41
CA ALA A 92 -3.92 0.46 -21.60
C ALA A 92 -3.93 1.26 -22.91
N GLU A 93 -2.77 1.73 -23.36
CA GLU A 93 -2.63 2.42 -24.65
C GLU A 93 -2.66 1.43 -25.83
N GLU A 94 -2.08 0.24 -25.66
CA GLU A 94 -1.92 -0.75 -26.75
C GLU A 94 -3.12 -1.69 -26.90
N ASP A 95 -3.51 -2.38 -25.82
CA ASP A 95 -4.63 -3.32 -25.79
C ASP A 95 -5.12 -3.55 -24.34
N PRO A 96 -6.09 -2.73 -23.87
CA PRO A 96 -6.69 -2.87 -22.54
C PRO A 96 -7.33 -4.23 -22.27
N LEU A 97 -7.80 -4.93 -23.32
CA LEU A 97 -8.53 -6.18 -23.17
C LEU A 97 -7.60 -7.33 -22.75
N GLU A 98 -6.31 -7.28 -23.10
CA GLU A 98 -5.33 -8.26 -22.62
C GLU A 98 -5.21 -8.24 -21.09
N MET A 99 -5.43 -7.09 -20.45
CA MET A 99 -5.38 -6.99 -18.99
C MET A 99 -6.52 -7.77 -18.30
N LEU A 100 -7.61 -8.05 -19.01
CA LEU A 100 -8.67 -8.94 -18.51
C LEU A 100 -8.19 -10.39 -18.35
N LYS A 101 -7.15 -10.80 -19.10
CA LYS A 101 -6.50 -12.12 -18.98
C LYS A 101 -5.54 -12.21 -17.79
N GLU A 102 -5.21 -11.09 -17.14
CA GLU A 102 -4.35 -11.10 -15.95
C GLU A 102 -4.94 -12.03 -14.89
N LYS A 103 -4.10 -12.93 -14.37
CA LYS A 103 -4.48 -13.86 -13.32
C LYS A 103 -4.81 -13.07 -12.04
N HIS A 104 -6.06 -13.19 -11.60
CA HIS A 104 -6.58 -12.47 -10.44
C HIS A 104 -6.63 -13.31 -9.15
N HIS A 105 -6.28 -14.60 -9.22
CA HIS A 105 -6.47 -15.53 -8.10
C HIS A 105 -5.27 -15.80 -7.17
N PRO A 106 -4.02 -15.37 -7.43
CA PRO A 106 -3.04 -15.28 -6.35
C PRO A 106 -3.04 -13.86 -5.78
N THR A 107 -3.71 -13.70 -4.64
CA THR A 107 -3.71 -12.50 -3.78
C THR A 107 -2.30 -12.07 -3.31
N THR A 108 -1.27 -12.89 -3.58
CA THR A 108 0.12 -12.62 -3.24
C THR A 108 0.69 -11.42 -3.99
N VAL A 109 0.36 -11.25 -5.27
CA VAL A 109 0.88 -10.12 -6.07
C VAL A 109 0.29 -8.81 -5.55
N LEU A 110 -1.03 -8.76 -5.32
CA LEU A 110 -1.67 -7.60 -4.70
C LEU A 110 -1.05 -7.30 -3.32
N ALA A 111 -0.88 -8.31 -2.46
CA ALA A 111 -0.24 -8.12 -1.16
C ALA A 111 1.19 -7.57 -1.26
N GLN A 112 1.99 -8.04 -2.22
CA GLN A 112 3.34 -7.54 -2.46
C GLN A 112 3.31 -6.07 -2.87
N ASN A 113 2.47 -5.73 -3.85
CA ASN A 113 2.31 -4.36 -4.33
C ASN A 113 1.79 -3.43 -3.24
N MET A 114 0.84 -3.85 -2.42
CA MET A 114 0.35 -3.06 -1.28
C MET A 114 1.46 -2.78 -0.27
N ARG A 115 2.33 -3.77 0.02
CA ARG A 115 3.50 -3.54 0.91
C ARG A 115 4.52 -2.62 0.27
N ALA A 116 4.76 -2.75 -1.04
CA ALA A 116 5.64 -1.87 -1.80
C ALA A 116 5.19 -0.40 -1.75
N ASP A 117 3.87 -0.20 -1.80
CA ASP A 117 3.20 1.10 -1.66
C ASP A 117 3.13 1.61 -0.21
N GLY A 118 3.79 0.93 0.74
CA GLY A 118 3.81 1.36 2.15
C GLY A 118 2.55 1.03 2.95
N ARG A 119 1.71 0.09 2.46
CA ARG A 119 0.54 -0.42 3.17
C ARG A 119 0.83 -1.82 3.72
N PRO A 120 1.54 -1.95 4.86
CA PRO A 120 1.90 -3.24 5.43
C PRO A 120 0.64 -4.02 5.86
N GLN A 121 0.75 -5.35 5.81
CA GLN A 121 -0.27 -6.24 6.34
C GLN A 121 -0.39 -6.02 7.86
N PRO A 122 -1.58 -5.67 8.40
CA PRO A 122 -1.71 -5.35 9.82
C PRO A 122 -1.38 -6.52 10.75
N SER A 123 -1.81 -7.73 10.38
CA SER A 123 -1.48 -8.97 11.08
C SER A 123 -1.70 -10.18 10.18
N ASN A 124 -1.24 -11.35 10.60
CA ASN A 124 -1.51 -12.64 9.94
C ASN A 124 -3.01 -12.99 9.86
N ARG A 125 -3.87 -12.28 10.61
CA ARG A 125 -5.34 -12.38 10.60
C ARG A 125 -6.00 -11.52 9.51
N HIS A 126 -5.20 -10.84 8.68
CA HIS A 126 -5.69 -10.06 7.55
C HIS A 126 -5.31 -10.72 6.22
N SER A 127 -6.15 -10.51 5.21
CA SER A 127 -5.88 -10.92 3.82
C SER A 127 -6.13 -9.75 2.88
N PRO A 128 -5.42 -9.67 1.75
CA PRO A 128 -5.66 -8.59 0.80
C PRO A 128 -6.95 -8.93 0.03
N HIS A 129 -7.77 -7.91 -0.18
CA HIS A 129 -9.01 -7.99 -0.93
C HIS A 129 -8.94 -7.00 -2.09
N HIS A 130 -9.25 -7.49 -3.29
CA HIS A 130 -9.42 -6.65 -4.48
C HIS A 130 -10.73 -5.87 -4.39
N ILE A 131 -10.68 -4.55 -4.47
CA ILE A 131 -11.88 -3.71 -4.43
C ILE A 131 -12.76 -3.98 -5.64
N VAL A 132 -12.19 -3.87 -6.83
CA VAL A 132 -12.74 -4.41 -8.07
C VAL A 132 -12.14 -5.79 -8.26
N GLU A 133 -12.97 -6.82 -8.12
CA GLU A 133 -12.54 -8.20 -8.19
C GLU A 133 -12.36 -8.70 -9.64
N GLY A 134 -11.48 -9.69 -9.82
CA GLY A 134 -11.14 -10.16 -11.17
C GLY A 134 -12.26 -10.96 -11.85
N ARG A 135 -13.03 -11.71 -11.06
CA ARG A 135 -14.25 -12.42 -11.46
C ARG A 135 -15.30 -12.25 -10.38
N GLY A 136 -16.41 -11.60 -10.72
CA GLY A 136 -17.48 -11.34 -9.78
C GLY A 136 -18.75 -12.17 -10.00
N LYS A 137 -19.70 -11.99 -9.08
CA LYS A 137 -21.07 -12.55 -9.12
C LYS A 137 -22.06 -11.62 -9.84
N HIS A 138 -21.70 -10.36 -10.07
CA HIS A 138 -22.45 -9.34 -10.77
C HIS A 138 -21.97 -9.21 -12.24
N PRO A 139 -22.87 -9.15 -13.23
CA PRO A 139 -22.49 -9.08 -14.65
C PRO A 139 -21.58 -7.90 -15.00
N ARG A 140 -21.81 -6.73 -14.39
CA ARG A 140 -21.02 -5.50 -14.62
C ARG A 140 -19.62 -5.49 -13.99
N THR A 141 -19.24 -6.51 -13.24
CA THR A 141 -17.90 -6.56 -12.63
C THR A 141 -16.81 -6.61 -13.71
N ALA A 142 -17.09 -7.26 -14.85
CA ALA A 142 -16.20 -7.24 -16.01
C ALA A 142 -16.05 -5.83 -16.59
N ASP A 143 -17.15 -5.07 -16.70
CA ASP A 143 -17.14 -3.69 -17.22
C ASP A 143 -16.37 -2.75 -16.29
N THR A 144 -16.61 -2.83 -14.98
CA THR A 144 -15.88 -2.04 -13.99
C THR A 144 -14.38 -2.37 -14.00
N ARG A 145 -14.03 -3.65 -14.18
CA ARG A 145 -12.63 -4.07 -14.34
C ARG A 145 -12.01 -3.54 -15.62
N LEU A 146 -12.73 -3.59 -16.74
CA LEU A 146 -12.29 -3.00 -18.00
C LEU A 146 -12.05 -1.50 -17.83
N ASN A 147 -12.92 -0.80 -17.11
CA ASN A 147 -12.75 0.63 -16.85
C ASN A 147 -11.41 0.92 -16.13
N LEU A 148 -11.06 0.15 -15.09
CA LEU A 148 -9.74 0.27 -14.46
C LEU A 148 -8.60 0.10 -15.48
N HIS A 149 -8.70 -0.91 -16.33
CA HIS A 149 -7.66 -1.25 -17.30
C HIS A 149 -7.50 -0.19 -18.40
N LEU A 150 -8.59 0.46 -18.82
CA LEU A 150 -8.53 1.59 -19.77
C LEU A 150 -7.68 2.76 -19.26
N TYR A 151 -7.58 2.92 -17.94
CA TYR A 151 -6.76 3.96 -17.30
C TYR A 151 -5.45 3.41 -16.71
N GLY A 152 -4.98 2.26 -17.20
CA GLY A 152 -3.70 1.68 -16.77
C GLY A 152 -3.68 1.11 -15.35
N ILE A 153 -4.83 1.06 -14.67
CA ILE A 153 -4.96 0.49 -13.33
C ILE A 153 -5.15 -1.01 -13.47
N ARG A 154 -4.10 -1.76 -13.13
CA ARG A 154 -4.10 -3.22 -13.21
C ARG A 154 -4.87 -3.83 -12.04
N ILE A 155 -5.26 -5.11 -12.16
CA ILE A 155 -6.05 -5.77 -11.12
C ILE A 155 -5.27 -5.86 -9.79
N ASN A 156 -3.96 -6.11 -9.84
CA ASN A 156 -3.09 -6.14 -8.65
C ASN A 156 -2.42 -4.79 -8.36
N ASP A 157 -2.86 -3.70 -8.98
CA ASP A 157 -2.45 -2.35 -8.55
C ASP A 157 -2.82 -2.18 -7.08
N PRO A 158 -1.91 -1.65 -6.24
CA PRO A 158 -2.17 -1.58 -4.82
C PRO A 158 -3.39 -0.71 -4.53
N ASP A 159 -3.73 0.30 -5.33
CA ASP A 159 -4.94 1.11 -5.13
C ASP A 159 -6.24 0.32 -5.23
N ASN A 160 -6.24 -0.75 -6.03
CA ASN A 160 -7.34 -1.72 -6.08
C ASN A 160 -7.34 -2.69 -4.87
N GLY A 161 -6.50 -2.46 -3.86
CA GLY A 161 -6.32 -3.34 -2.70
C GLY A 161 -6.73 -2.73 -1.37
N VAL A 162 -7.34 -3.55 -0.51
CA VAL A 162 -7.59 -3.27 0.90
C VAL A 162 -7.25 -4.48 1.77
N TRP A 163 -6.65 -4.25 2.94
CA TRP A 163 -6.48 -5.30 3.94
C TRP A 163 -7.79 -5.46 4.71
N LEU A 164 -8.30 -6.68 4.83
CA LEU A 164 -9.49 -6.98 5.63
C LEU A 164 -9.22 -8.15 6.58
N PRO A 165 -9.88 -8.20 7.75
CA PRO A 165 -9.92 -9.42 8.57
C PRO A 165 -10.26 -10.64 7.71
N ARG A 166 -9.51 -11.74 7.83
CA ARG A 166 -9.63 -12.87 6.91
C ARG A 166 -11.00 -13.54 7.01
N THR A 167 -11.42 -13.87 8.24
CA THR A 167 -12.65 -14.60 8.50
C THR A 167 -13.55 -13.85 9.49
N LYS A 168 -14.79 -14.33 9.66
CA LYS A 168 -15.73 -13.77 10.64
C LYS A 168 -15.18 -13.73 12.07
N SER A 169 -14.36 -14.72 12.46
CA SER A 169 -13.73 -14.76 13.79
C SER A 169 -12.58 -13.75 13.94
N ASP A 170 -12.11 -13.17 12.84
CA ASP A 170 -11.06 -12.13 12.84
C ASP A 170 -11.62 -10.71 12.94
N LYS A 171 -12.94 -10.53 12.87
CA LYS A 171 -13.60 -9.23 13.07
C LYS A 171 -13.36 -8.70 14.47
N GLY A 172 -13.45 -7.38 14.64
CA GLY A 172 -13.15 -6.74 15.92
C GLY A 172 -11.64 -6.64 16.22
N HIS A 173 -10.77 -6.98 15.27
CA HIS A 173 -9.33 -6.80 15.44
C HIS A 173 -9.00 -5.33 15.68
N TRP A 174 -8.14 -5.03 16.66
CA TRP A 174 -7.86 -3.68 17.12
C TRP A 174 -7.41 -2.70 16.01
N SER A 175 -6.75 -3.20 14.97
CA SER A 175 -6.32 -2.40 13.82
C SER A 175 -7.46 -1.99 12.87
N MET A 176 -8.57 -2.75 12.85
CA MET A 176 -9.71 -2.57 11.96
C MET A 176 -10.99 -3.10 12.63
N PRO A 177 -11.43 -2.50 13.76
CA PRO A 177 -12.43 -3.09 14.64
C PRO A 177 -13.80 -3.25 13.96
N SER A 178 -14.15 -2.34 13.05
CA SER A 178 -15.45 -2.30 12.38
C SER A 178 -15.44 -2.90 10.97
N ALA A 179 -14.27 -3.32 10.45
CA ALA A 179 -14.16 -3.83 9.10
C ALA A 179 -14.96 -5.13 8.89
N PRO A 180 -15.58 -5.33 7.71
CA PRO A 180 -16.14 -6.63 7.34
C PRO A 180 -15.02 -7.65 7.14
N ALA A 181 -15.33 -8.92 7.32
CA ALA A 181 -14.38 -9.97 6.97
C ALA A 181 -14.29 -10.13 5.44
N HIS A 182 -13.10 -10.45 4.93
CA HIS A 182 -12.86 -10.84 3.54
C HIS A 182 -13.83 -11.96 3.12
N SER A 183 -14.02 -12.97 3.97
CA SER A 183 -14.97 -14.06 3.72
C SER A 183 -16.44 -13.63 3.53
N GLU A 184 -16.82 -12.40 3.89
CA GLU A 184 -18.19 -11.91 3.86
C GLU A 184 -18.50 -10.97 2.68
N ILE A 185 -17.48 -10.45 1.99
CA ILE A 185 -17.67 -9.27 1.13
C ILE A 185 -17.72 -9.56 -0.37
N HIS A 186 -17.31 -10.74 -0.82
CA HIS A 186 -17.49 -11.18 -2.21
C HIS A 186 -18.98 -11.47 -2.48
N THR A 187 -19.81 -10.44 -2.61
CA THR A 187 -21.26 -10.53 -2.79
C THR A 187 -21.72 -9.73 -4.01
N PHE A 188 -22.86 -10.13 -4.58
CA PHE A 188 -23.50 -9.38 -5.65
C PHE A 188 -23.76 -7.91 -5.27
N ASN A 189 -24.18 -7.65 -4.03
CA ASN A 189 -24.48 -6.30 -3.57
C ASN A 189 -23.20 -5.46 -3.50
N TYR A 190 -22.14 -6.02 -2.93
CA TYR A 190 -20.83 -5.36 -2.89
C TYR A 190 -20.37 -4.93 -4.28
N GLU A 191 -20.45 -5.83 -5.25
CA GLU A 191 -20.06 -5.55 -6.63
C GLU A 191 -20.94 -4.49 -7.29
N SER A 192 -22.25 -4.49 -7.02
CA SER A 192 -23.16 -3.43 -7.46
C SER A 192 -22.73 -2.06 -6.91
N TRP A 193 -22.36 -2.00 -5.63
CA TRP A 193 -21.92 -0.76 -4.97
C TRP A 193 -20.59 -0.25 -5.53
N VAL A 194 -19.61 -1.13 -5.69
CA VAL A 194 -18.32 -0.77 -6.32
C VAL A 194 -18.53 -0.29 -7.76
N SER A 195 -19.36 -1.01 -8.54
CA SER A 195 -19.67 -0.63 -9.93
C SER A 195 -20.42 0.71 -10.00
N PHE A 196 -21.29 1.01 -9.04
CA PHE A 196 -21.97 2.31 -8.95
C PHE A 196 -20.98 3.46 -8.72
N LEU A 197 -20.00 3.26 -7.83
CA LEU A 197 -19.04 4.30 -7.47
C LEU A 197 -17.96 4.54 -8.54
N ILE A 198 -17.58 3.52 -9.30
CA ILE A 198 -16.43 3.58 -10.22
C ILE A 198 -16.85 3.52 -11.70
N GLY A 199 -17.92 2.80 -12.02
CA GLY A 199 -18.20 2.36 -13.40
C GLY A 199 -18.52 3.47 -14.41
N SER A 200 -18.77 4.70 -13.96
CA SER A 200 -19.01 5.88 -14.82
C SER A 200 -17.88 6.91 -14.78
N ILE A 201 -16.81 6.65 -14.03
CA ILE A 201 -15.68 7.57 -13.93
C ILE A 201 -14.75 7.33 -15.13
N GLU A 202 -14.45 8.38 -15.88
CA GLU A 202 -13.62 8.37 -17.10
C GLU A 202 -12.32 9.17 -16.90
N ASP A 203 -11.70 9.04 -15.73
CA ASP A 203 -10.46 9.74 -15.39
C ASP A 203 -9.64 8.93 -14.38
N GLU A 204 -8.34 8.73 -14.64
CA GLU A 204 -7.46 7.90 -13.80
C GLU A 204 -7.43 8.42 -12.36
N PHE A 205 -7.26 9.73 -12.19
CA PHE A 205 -7.15 10.34 -10.87
C PHE A 205 -8.43 10.15 -10.05
N MET A 206 -9.59 10.36 -10.67
CA MET A 206 -10.89 10.15 -10.03
C MET A 206 -11.17 8.67 -9.74
N ILE A 207 -10.73 7.73 -10.58
CA ILE A 207 -10.84 6.29 -10.29
C ILE A 207 -10.00 5.94 -9.06
N ARG A 208 -8.74 6.39 -9.00
CA ARG A 208 -7.87 6.17 -7.83
C ARG A 208 -8.44 6.80 -6.56
N ALA A 209 -9.02 7.99 -6.66
CA ALA A 209 -9.71 8.66 -5.55
C ALA A 209 -10.93 7.85 -5.07
N ALA A 210 -11.73 7.28 -5.99
CA ALA A 210 -12.86 6.42 -5.66
C ALA A 210 -12.41 5.11 -4.98
N LEU A 211 -11.35 4.47 -5.49
CA LEU A 211 -10.73 3.29 -4.86
C LEU A 211 -10.23 3.60 -3.44
N LEU A 212 -9.55 4.73 -3.25
CA LEU A 212 -9.12 5.21 -1.92
C LEU A 212 -10.31 5.44 -0.97
N ARG A 213 -11.41 6.02 -1.47
CA ARG A 213 -12.64 6.22 -0.68
C ARG A 213 -13.23 4.88 -0.27
N ILE A 214 -13.41 3.95 -1.20
CA ILE A 214 -13.96 2.61 -0.92
C ILE A 214 -13.07 1.88 0.09
N ARG A 215 -11.74 1.92 -0.09
CA ARG A 215 -10.77 1.36 0.84
C ARG A 215 -10.97 1.87 2.27
N SER A 216 -11.13 3.18 2.43
CA SER A 216 -11.36 3.82 3.72
C SER A 216 -12.70 3.39 4.33
N LEU A 217 -13.77 3.37 3.52
CA LEU A 217 -15.09 2.92 3.97
C LEU A 217 -15.06 1.47 4.46
N LEU A 218 -14.38 0.58 3.74
CA LEU A 218 -14.24 -0.83 4.12
C LEU A 218 -13.40 -1.01 5.39
N ARG A 219 -12.25 -0.34 5.48
CA ARG A 219 -11.38 -0.39 6.66
C ARG A 219 -12.11 0.07 7.92
N ASP A 220 -12.90 1.13 7.79
CA ASP A 220 -13.56 1.78 8.92
C ASP A 220 -14.97 1.23 9.18
N GLY A 221 -15.42 0.23 8.41
CA GLY A 221 -16.74 -0.38 8.56
C GLY A 221 -17.92 0.54 8.20
N LYS A 222 -17.67 1.55 7.36
CA LYS A 222 -18.62 2.61 6.95
C LYS A 222 -19.27 2.35 5.59
N GLN A 223 -18.99 1.22 4.96
CA GLN A 223 -19.70 0.78 3.76
C GLN A 223 -21.19 0.52 4.06
N PRO A 224 -22.09 0.59 3.05
CA PRO A 224 -23.51 0.28 3.25
C PRO A 224 -23.70 -1.14 3.79
N GLN A 225 -24.57 -1.33 4.78
CA GLN A 225 -24.82 -2.65 5.38
C GLN A 225 -25.23 -3.70 4.34
N LYS A 226 -25.94 -3.27 3.30
CA LYS A 226 -26.41 -4.12 2.20
C LYS A 226 -25.31 -4.91 1.49
N VAL A 227 -24.05 -4.44 1.52
CA VAL A 227 -22.95 -5.08 0.78
C VAL A 227 -22.55 -6.45 1.33
N THR A 228 -22.90 -6.79 2.57
CA THR A 228 -22.66 -8.13 3.15
C THR A 228 -23.94 -8.96 3.29
N GLU A 229 -25.09 -8.42 2.86
CA GLU A 229 -26.37 -9.13 2.88
C GLU A 229 -26.51 -10.12 1.72
N LYS A 230 -27.60 -10.90 1.75
CA LYS A 230 -27.98 -11.75 0.63
C LYS A 230 -28.19 -10.91 -0.64
N LYS A 231 -27.93 -11.54 -1.79
CA LYS A 231 -28.12 -10.95 -3.12
C LYS A 231 -29.49 -10.27 -3.23
N ASP A 232 -29.47 -9.01 -3.62
CA ASP A 232 -30.65 -8.20 -3.89
C ASP A 232 -30.47 -7.50 -5.24
N VAL A 233 -31.22 -7.94 -6.24
CA VAL A 233 -31.17 -7.41 -7.61
C VAL A 233 -31.89 -6.06 -7.74
N ASN A 234 -32.77 -5.75 -6.79
CA ASN A 234 -33.56 -4.52 -6.78
C ASN A 234 -32.86 -3.41 -6.01
N TRP A 235 -31.87 -3.75 -5.18
CA TRP A 235 -31.09 -2.73 -4.50
C TRP A 235 -30.41 -1.80 -5.51
N ARG A 236 -30.50 -0.51 -5.21
CA ARG A 236 -29.81 0.56 -5.93
C ARG A 236 -28.88 1.23 -4.93
N PRO A 237 -27.56 1.06 -5.08
CA PRO A 237 -26.60 1.72 -4.22
C PRO A 237 -26.78 3.24 -4.26
N SER A 238 -26.58 3.90 -3.13
CA SER A 238 -26.62 5.35 -3.00
C SER A 238 -25.25 5.88 -2.55
N PRO A 239 -24.96 7.17 -2.78
CA PRO A 239 -23.71 7.81 -2.38
C PRO A 239 -23.38 7.73 -0.88
#